data_AF-A0A6J6GIV6-F1
#
_entry.id   AF-A0A6J6GIV6-F1
#
_cell.length_a   1.000
_cell.length_b   1.000
_cell.length_c   1.000
_cell.angle_alpha   90.00
_cell.angle_beta   90.00
_cell.angle_gamma   90.00
#
_symmetry.space_group_name_H-M   'P 1'
#
loop_
_entity.id
_entity.type
_entity.pdbx_description
1 polymer ?
#
loop_
_entity_poly.entity_id
_entity_poly.type
_entity_poly.pdbx_seq_one_letter_code
_entity_poly.pdbx_strand_id
1 'polypeptide(L)'
;MTSTLEQASPRSTSYGLAAALPLALAGLIITAVLTVVVGVIGLIVGLVITVVAVVVRMRTFAAGIDAAIIGHLGATPADGPEAAGLRNLAEGLSATAGVPLPELLILDTPSVNLLVVGTDAEHAAIIATSGLLAQLSRVELEGAVARAFVQLRQGDVFSATMGIRLEAAPATRIFASMLGHRSNLEDPDRDVLLDRSAVMLTRYPPGLVGALGVCLRVGSMVSAGSPSLRRLWLVDPLTADADALTHRMEALRLL
;
A
#
# COMPACT_ATOMS: atom_id res chain seq x y z
N MET A 1 -56.81 93.95 -22.78
CA MET A 1 -55.96 93.49 -21.66
C MET A 1 -56.71 92.38 -20.94
N THR A 2 -56.02 91.27 -20.66
CA THR A 2 -56.39 90.04 -19.90
C THR A 2 -56.48 88.74 -20.72
N SER A 3 -55.33 88.19 -21.08
CA SER A 3 -55.16 86.80 -21.51
C SER A 3 -54.95 85.88 -20.29
N THR A 4 -55.95 85.03 -20.05
CA THR A 4 -55.87 83.58 -19.82
C THR A 4 -54.61 82.97 -19.19
N LEU A 5 -54.80 82.47 -17.97
CA LEU A 5 -54.51 81.10 -17.50
C LEU A 5 -53.43 80.29 -18.23
N GLU A 6 -52.34 79.96 -17.52
CA GLU A 6 -51.60 78.71 -17.77
C GLU A 6 -51.09 78.12 -16.45
N GLN A 7 -51.91 77.23 -15.87
CA GLN A 7 -51.51 76.32 -14.81
C GLN A 7 -50.71 75.17 -15.43
N ALA A 8 -49.40 75.11 -15.18
CA ALA A 8 -48.58 73.95 -15.50
C ALA A 8 -48.47 73.03 -14.26
N SER A 9 -49.09 71.86 -14.31
CA SER A 9 -48.90 70.77 -13.34
C SER A 9 -47.75 69.84 -13.79
N PRO A 10 -46.76 69.51 -12.95
CA PRO A 10 -45.80 68.46 -13.27
C PRO A 10 -46.26 67.13 -12.64
N ARG A 11 -46.72 66.18 -13.46
CA ARG A 11 -47.13 64.81 -13.04
C ARG A 11 -46.40 63.70 -13.83
N SER A 12 -45.12 63.87 -14.16
CA SER A 12 -44.36 62.89 -14.96
C SER A 12 -43.31 62.07 -14.21
N THR A 13 -42.96 62.43 -12.96
CA THR A 13 -41.82 61.81 -12.25
C THR A 13 -42.13 60.46 -11.58
N SER A 14 -43.41 60.07 -11.44
CA SER A 14 -43.81 58.88 -10.67
C SER A 14 -43.69 57.54 -11.43
N TYR A 15 -43.66 57.54 -12.76
CA TYR A 15 -43.60 56.30 -13.56
C TYR A 15 -42.19 55.72 -13.69
N GLY A 16 -41.14 56.55 -13.62
CA GLY A 16 -39.75 56.08 -13.69
C GLY A 16 -39.32 55.29 -12.45
N LEU A 17 -39.80 55.69 -11.26
CA LEU A 17 -39.52 54.99 -9.99
C LEU A 17 -40.27 53.66 -9.88
N ALA A 18 -41.51 53.57 -10.40
CA ALA A 18 -42.30 52.35 -10.39
C ALA A 18 -41.73 51.26 -11.33
N ALA A 19 -41.12 51.64 -12.46
CA ALA A 19 -40.46 50.72 -13.38
C ALA A 19 -39.02 50.34 -12.95
N ALA A 20 -38.36 51.17 -12.13
CA ALA A 20 -36.99 50.92 -11.66
C ALA A 20 -36.90 49.79 -10.63
N LEU A 21 -37.90 49.66 -9.74
CA LEU A 21 -37.95 48.63 -8.70
C LEU A 21 -37.97 47.19 -9.25
N PRO A 22 -38.83 46.81 -10.22
CA PRO A 22 -38.84 45.46 -10.76
C PRO A 22 -37.56 45.14 -11.57
N LEU A 23 -36.96 46.13 -12.23
CA LEU A 23 -35.68 45.95 -12.94
C LEU A 23 -34.53 45.69 -11.96
N ALA A 24 -34.47 46.44 -10.87
CA ALA A 24 -33.47 46.24 -9.82
C ALA A 24 -33.61 44.87 -9.15
N LEU A 25 -34.86 44.45 -8.88
CA LEU A 25 -35.14 43.13 -8.32
C LEU A 25 -34.76 42.00 -9.30
N ALA A 26 -35.07 42.15 -10.59
CA ALA A 26 -34.67 41.20 -11.61
C ALA A 26 -33.14 41.08 -11.72
N GLY A 27 -32.42 42.21 -11.68
CA GLY A 27 -30.96 42.24 -11.67
C GLY A 27 -30.36 41.53 -10.44
N LEU A 28 -30.94 41.74 -9.25
CA LEU A 28 -30.52 41.07 -8.02
C LEU A 28 -30.73 39.55 -8.10
N ILE A 29 -31.88 39.10 -8.61
CA ILE A 29 -32.20 37.69 -8.77
C ILE A 29 -31.24 37.03 -9.77
N ILE A 30 -30.99 37.67 -10.92
CA ILE A 30 -30.06 37.15 -11.93
C ILE A 30 -28.65 37.02 -11.34
N THR A 31 -28.20 38.02 -10.59
CA THR A 31 -26.88 38.01 -9.94
C THR A 31 -26.79 36.88 -8.92
N ALA A 32 -27.81 36.73 -8.06
CA ALA A 32 -27.85 35.67 -7.04
C ALA A 32 -27.85 34.26 -7.67
N VAL A 33 -28.65 34.05 -8.72
CA VAL A 33 -28.68 32.78 -9.45
C VAL A 33 -27.33 32.49 -10.10
N LEU A 34 -26.71 33.48 -10.74
CA LEU A 34 -25.39 33.32 -11.37
C LEU A 34 -24.32 32.95 -10.33
N THR A 35 -24.32 33.58 -9.16
CA THR A 35 -23.38 33.26 -8.07
C THR A 35 -23.56 31.82 -7.58
N VAL A 36 -24.79 31.36 -7.39
CA VAL A 36 -25.07 29.98 -6.96
C VAL A 36 -24.64 28.98 -8.04
N VAL A 37 -24.97 29.23 -9.31
CA VAL A 37 -24.59 28.35 -10.43
C VAL A 37 -23.06 28.24 -10.56
N VAL A 38 -22.35 29.36 -10.52
CA VAL A 38 -20.88 29.37 -10.56
C VAL A 38 -20.29 28.65 -9.33
N GLY A 39 -20.87 28.82 -8.15
CA GLY A 39 -20.45 28.12 -6.93
C GLY A 39 -20.63 26.60 -7.01
N VAL A 40 -21.78 26.13 -7.52
CA VAL A 40 -22.07 24.70 -7.70
C VAL A 40 -21.14 24.08 -8.74
N ILE A 41 -20.91 24.76 -9.87
CA ILE A 41 -19.96 24.31 -10.90
C ILE A 41 -18.55 24.24 -10.30
N GLY A 42 -18.13 25.27 -9.56
CA GLY A 42 -16.83 25.28 -8.87
C GLY A 42 -16.66 24.12 -7.90
N LEU A 43 -17.70 23.76 -7.15
CA LEU A 43 -17.68 22.64 -6.22
C LEU A 43 -17.58 21.29 -6.95
N ILE A 44 -18.33 21.10 -8.04
CA ILE A 44 -18.28 19.88 -8.86
C ILE A 44 -16.90 19.75 -9.51
N VAL A 45 -16.38 20.82 -10.11
CA VAL A 45 -15.04 20.83 -10.73
C VAL A 45 -13.96 20.57 -9.68
N GLY A 46 -14.05 21.20 -8.50
CA GLY A 46 -13.12 20.97 -7.39
C GLY A 46 -13.14 19.52 -6.88
N LEU A 47 -14.33 18.91 -6.78
CA LEU A 47 -14.49 17.51 -6.42
C LEU A 47 -13.88 16.59 -7.48
N VAL A 48 -14.15 16.83 -8.77
CA VAL A 48 -13.59 16.03 -9.87
C VAL A 48 -12.06 16.15 -9.89
N ILE A 49 -11.50 17.36 -9.76
CA ILE A 49 -10.05 17.56 -9.70
C ILE A 49 -9.46 16.82 -8.50
N THR A 50 -10.12 16.86 -7.34
CA THR A 50 -9.64 16.17 -6.13
C THR A 50 -9.71 14.65 -6.32
N VAL A 51 -10.80 14.11 -6.86
CA VAL A 51 -10.93 12.68 -7.17
C VAL A 51 -9.88 12.24 -8.18
N VAL A 52 -9.68 12.99 -9.26
CA VAL A 52 -8.64 12.70 -10.26
C VAL A 52 -7.25 12.80 -9.65
N ALA A 53 -6.97 13.83 -8.84
CA ALA A 53 -5.70 13.98 -8.15
C ALA A 53 -5.46 12.83 -7.15
N VAL A 54 -6.49 12.38 -6.44
CA VAL A 54 -6.42 11.21 -5.55
C VAL A 54 -6.16 9.94 -6.35
N VAL A 55 -6.84 9.72 -7.48
CA VAL A 55 -6.64 8.54 -8.33
C VAL A 55 -5.27 8.54 -8.97
N VAL A 56 -4.84 9.67 -9.53
CA VAL A 56 -3.49 9.84 -10.11
C VAL A 56 -2.44 9.66 -9.02
N ARG A 57 -2.62 10.26 -7.84
CA ARG A 57 -1.74 10.03 -6.70
C ARG A 57 -1.76 8.56 -6.29
N MET A 58 -2.90 7.90 -6.21
CA MET A 58 -2.97 6.49 -5.85
C MET A 58 -2.21 5.60 -6.86
N ARG A 59 -2.25 5.95 -8.16
CA ARG A 59 -1.49 5.27 -9.22
C ARG A 59 0.00 5.58 -9.20
N THR A 60 0.40 6.84 -9.03
CA THR A 60 1.83 7.21 -8.98
C THR A 60 2.49 6.82 -7.67
N PHE A 61 1.73 6.74 -6.58
CA PHE A 61 2.18 6.26 -5.27
C PHE A 61 2.18 4.72 -5.18
N ALA A 62 1.51 4.01 -6.10
CA ALA A 62 1.67 2.57 -6.24
C ALA A 62 3.07 2.20 -6.76
N ALA A 63 3.68 3.04 -7.58
CA ALA A 63 5.06 2.86 -8.04
C ALA A 63 6.15 3.31 -7.04
N GLY A 64 5.78 3.94 -5.91
CA GLY A 64 6.72 4.71 -5.07
C GLY A 64 6.99 4.18 -3.66
N ILE A 65 6.31 3.10 -3.23
CA ILE A 65 6.45 2.58 -1.86
C ILE A 65 7.52 1.50 -1.77
N ASP A 66 7.68 0.72 -2.82
CA ASP A 66 8.75 -0.26 -2.91
C ASP A 66 10.09 0.47 -2.76
N ALA A 67 10.32 1.55 -3.52
CA ALA A 67 11.52 2.39 -3.39
C ALA A 67 11.68 3.07 -2.00
N ALA A 68 10.59 3.41 -1.32
CA ALA A 68 10.65 4.06 -0.01
C ALA A 68 11.03 3.07 1.11
N ILE A 69 10.50 1.85 1.10
CA ILE A 69 10.86 0.79 2.05
C ILE A 69 12.25 0.25 1.72
N ILE A 70 12.54 -0.01 0.45
CA ILE A 70 13.85 -0.47 -0.03
C ILE A 70 14.94 0.56 0.34
N GLY A 71 14.69 1.85 0.10
CA GLY A 71 15.59 2.94 0.45
C GLY A 71 15.74 3.13 1.97
N HIS A 72 14.70 2.88 2.76
CA HIS A 72 14.78 2.94 4.22
C HIS A 72 15.57 1.77 4.82
N LEU A 73 15.42 0.57 4.26
CA LEU A 73 16.17 -0.60 4.67
C LEU A 73 17.64 -0.55 4.21
N GLY A 74 17.93 0.19 3.13
CA GLY A 74 19.27 0.27 2.54
C GLY A 74 19.64 -1.00 1.75
N ALA A 75 18.64 -1.68 1.18
CA ALA A 75 18.87 -2.88 0.39
C ALA A 75 19.45 -2.52 -1.01
N THR A 76 20.34 -3.36 -1.53
CA THR A 76 21.01 -3.17 -2.82
C THR A 76 20.60 -4.23 -3.84
N PRO A 77 20.67 -3.95 -5.15
CA PRO A 77 20.44 -4.94 -6.19
C PRO A 77 21.26 -6.21 -6.00
N ALA A 78 20.61 -7.36 -6.13
CA ALA A 78 21.22 -8.66 -5.95
C ALA A 78 22.03 -9.09 -7.18
N ASP A 79 23.00 -8.29 -7.62
CA ASP A 79 23.83 -8.53 -8.82
C ASP A 79 25.10 -9.34 -8.53
N GLY A 80 25.54 -9.33 -7.27
CA GLY A 80 26.76 -9.99 -6.83
C GLY A 80 26.77 -11.52 -7.02
N PRO A 81 27.96 -12.16 -6.99
CA PRO A 81 28.08 -13.61 -7.07
C PRO A 81 27.42 -14.32 -5.88
N GLU A 82 27.40 -13.70 -4.69
CA GLU A 82 26.73 -14.24 -3.49
C GLU A 82 25.22 -14.44 -3.68
N ALA A 83 24.57 -13.66 -4.55
CA ALA A 83 23.15 -13.79 -4.83
C ALA A 83 22.82 -14.64 -6.07
N ALA A 84 23.82 -15.21 -6.75
CA ALA A 84 23.57 -16.05 -7.94
C ALA A 84 22.63 -17.23 -7.63
N GLY A 85 22.76 -17.82 -6.43
CA GLY A 85 21.85 -18.87 -5.95
C GLY A 85 20.41 -18.40 -5.81
N LEU A 86 20.20 -17.21 -5.25
CA LEU A 86 18.88 -16.58 -5.11
C LEU A 86 18.25 -16.30 -6.48
N ARG A 87 19.00 -15.69 -7.41
CA ARG A 87 18.51 -15.38 -8.76
C ARG A 87 18.06 -16.62 -9.51
N ASN A 88 18.90 -17.66 -9.54
CA ASN A 88 18.58 -18.91 -10.24
C ASN A 88 17.34 -19.61 -9.67
N LEU A 89 17.19 -19.60 -8.35
CA LEU A 89 16.01 -20.19 -7.69
C LEU A 89 14.75 -19.35 -7.96
N ALA A 90 14.86 -18.03 -7.89
CA ALA A 90 13.75 -17.13 -8.14
C ALA A 90 13.25 -17.21 -9.59
N GLU A 91 14.14 -17.32 -10.57
CA GLU A 91 13.77 -17.54 -11.98
C GLU A 91 12.99 -18.85 -12.17
N GLY A 92 13.48 -19.96 -11.61
CA GLY A 92 12.79 -21.25 -11.71
C GLY A 92 11.44 -21.26 -10.99
N LEU A 93 11.36 -20.63 -9.82
CA LEU A 93 10.14 -20.56 -9.03
C LEU A 93 9.12 -19.57 -9.61
N SER A 94 9.55 -18.49 -10.26
CA SER A 94 8.67 -17.56 -10.97
C SER A 94 7.85 -18.28 -12.04
N ALA A 95 8.52 -19.08 -12.87
CA ALA A 95 7.84 -19.89 -13.89
C ALA A 95 6.88 -20.91 -13.28
N THR A 96 7.26 -21.55 -12.17
CA THR A 96 6.46 -22.59 -11.52
C THR A 96 5.27 -22.02 -10.75
N ALA A 97 5.44 -20.88 -10.11
CA ALA A 97 4.41 -20.21 -9.31
C ALA A 97 3.41 -19.44 -10.17
N GLY A 98 3.75 -19.10 -11.42
CA GLY A 98 2.93 -18.27 -12.29
C GLY A 98 2.90 -16.80 -11.86
N VAL A 99 4.01 -16.33 -11.29
CA VAL A 99 4.19 -14.97 -10.77
C VAL A 99 5.37 -14.35 -11.54
N PRO A 100 5.28 -13.11 -12.05
CA PRO A 100 6.40 -12.46 -12.71
C PRO A 100 7.61 -12.38 -11.78
N LEU A 101 8.82 -12.36 -12.34
CA LEU A 101 10.05 -12.34 -11.56
C LEU A 101 10.12 -11.04 -10.73
N PRO A 102 10.09 -11.09 -9.39
CA PRO A 102 10.19 -9.90 -8.56
C PRO A 102 11.62 -9.34 -8.58
N GLU A 103 11.76 -8.08 -8.21
CA GLU A 103 13.07 -7.47 -7.98
C GLU A 103 13.79 -8.21 -6.84
N LEU A 104 15.08 -8.51 -7.02
CA LEU A 104 15.86 -9.24 -6.03
C LEU A 104 16.89 -8.30 -5.41
N LEU A 105 16.85 -8.21 -4.09
CA LEU A 105 17.63 -7.27 -3.32
C LEU A 105 18.35 -7.98 -2.17
N ILE A 106 19.46 -7.39 -1.74
CA ILE A 106 20.24 -7.84 -0.59
C ILE A 106 20.23 -6.77 0.48
N LEU A 107 19.89 -7.16 1.69
CA LEU A 107 20.08 -6.34 2.88
C LEU A 107 21.37 -6.78 3.57
N ASP A 108 22.35 -5.89 3.70
CA ASP A 108 23.61 -6.22 4.35
C ASP A 108 23.45 -6.29 5.87
N THR A 109 23.19 -7.50 6.37
CA THR A 109 23.03 -7.79 7.79
C THR A 109 23.32 -9.27 8.06
N PRO A 110 24.01 -9.61 9.17
CA PRO A 110 24.34 -11.00 9.50
C PRO A 110 23.13 -11.83 9.94
N SER A 111 21.98 -11.20 10.21
CA SER A 111 20.74 -11.89 10.58
C SER A 111 20.25 -12.80 9.47
N VAL A 112 19.58 -13.91 9.80
CA VAL A 112 19.04 -14.87 8.83
C VAL A 112 17.55 -14.60 8.63
N ASN A 113 17.21 -13.80 7.63
CA ASN A 113 15.81 -13.48 7.33
C ASN A 113 15.59 -13.10 5.85
N LEU A 114 14.34 -13.16 5.42
CA LEU A 114 13.90 -12.80 4.08
C LEU A 114 12.63 -11.96 4.20
N LEU A 115 12.52 -10.91 3.41
CA LEU A 115 11.40 -10.00 3.37
C LEU A 115 10.79 -9.98 1.96
N VAL A 116 9.47 -9.98 1.88
CA VAL A 116 8.73 -9.83 0.62
C VAL A 116 7.87 -8.58 0.71
N VAL A 117 8.13 -7.63 -0.18
CA VAL A 117 7.38 -6.36 -0.27
C VAL A 117 6.83 -6.19 -1.67
N GLY A 118 5.78 -5.42 -1.82
CA GLY A 118 5.17 -5.16 -3.11
C GLY A 118 3.76 -4.63 -3.02
N THR A 119 3.31 -4.03 -4.11
CA THR A 119 1.93 -3.56 -4.25
C THR A 119 1.09 -4.50 -5.11
N ASP A 120 1.72 -5.31 -5.95
CA ASP A 120 1.10 -6.43 -6.63
C ASP A 120 2.21 -7.40 -7.04
N ALA A 121 1.84 -8.47 -7.74
CA ALA A 121 2.80 -9.45 -8.22
C ALA A 121 3.82 -8.86 -9.21
N GLU A 122 3.42 -7.87 -10.03
CA GLU A 122 4.27 -7.22 -11.03
C GLU A 122 5.23 -6.19 -10.41
N HIS A 123 4.83 -5.58 -9.29
CA HIS A 123 5.58 -4.57 -8.54
C HIS A 123 5.90 -5.13 -7.15
N ALA A 124 6.77 -6.13 -7.11
CA ALA A 124 7.22 -6.78 -5.90
C ALA A 124 8.73 -6.95 -5.85
N ALA A 125 9.27 -6.99 -4.63
CA ALA A 125 10.67 -7.27 -4.36
C ALA A 125 10.83 -8.32 -3.26
N ILE A 126 11.81 -9.21 -3.45
CA ILE A 126 12.31 -10.13 -2.43
C ILE A 126 13.66 -9.60 -1.94
N ILE A 127 13.72 -9.27 -0.67
CA ILE A 127 14.91 -8.77 0.01
C ILE A 127 15.45 -9.89 0.89
N ALA A 128 16.59 -10.47 0.52
CA ALA A 128 17.29 -11.46 1.32
C ALA A 128 18.40 -10.80 2.14
N THR A 129 18.61 -11.23 3.38
CA THR A 129 19.77 -10.74 4.15
C THR A 129 21.06 -11.42 3.70
N SER A 130 22.20 -10.74 3.82
CA SER A 130 23.52 -11.35 3.56
C SER A 130 23.77 -12.56 4.46
N GLY A 131 23.30 -12.52 5.72
CA GLY A 131 23.31 -13.66 6.64
C GLY A 131 22.47 -14.84 6.16
N LEU A 132 21.30 -14.61 5.55
CA LEU A 132 20.49 -15.69 5.00
C LEU A 132 21.19 -16.39 3.84
N LEU A 133 21.74 -15.62 2.89
CA LEU A 133 22.45 -16.18 1.73
C LEU A 133 23.71 -16.95 2.13
N ALA A 134 24.38 -16.53 3.21
CA ALA A 134 25.57 -17.20 3.72
C ALA A 134 25.27 -18.49 4.48
N GLN A 135 24.12 -18.56 5.17
CA GLN A 135 23.82 -19.64 6.12
C GLN A 135 22.92 -20.74 5.57
N LEU A 136 22.04 -20.43 4.61
CA LEU A 136 21.14 -21.42 4.03
C LEU A 136 21.84 -22.22 2.93
N SER A 137 21.69 -23.54 2.97
CA SER A 137 22.01 -24.40 1.84
C SER A 137 21.06 -24.12 0.66
N ARG A 138 21.42 -24.58 -0.54
CA ARG A 138 20.60 -24.39 -1.75
C ARG A 138 19.15 -24.89 -1.58
N VAL A 139 18.97 -26.01 -0.88
CA VAL A 139 17.65 -26.63 -0.67
C VAL A 139 16.83 -25.84 0.37
N GLU A 140 17.49 -25.32 1.41
CA GLU A 140 16.83 -24.46 2.40
C GLU A 140 16.45 -23.11 1.80
N LEU A 141 17.34 -22.52 0.99
CA LEU A 141 17.08 -21.30 0.25
C LEU A 141 15.91 -21.48 -0.71
N GLU A 142 15.83 -22.60 -1.43
CA GLU A 142 14.70 -22.93 -2.31
C GLU A 142 13.37 -22.97 -1.53
N GLY A 143 13.37 -23.58 -0.34
CA GLY A 143 12.19 -23.58 0.54
C GLY A 143 11.76 -22.18 0.99
N ALA A 144 12.71 -21.35 1.42
CA ALA A 144 12.45 -19.97 1.83
C ALA A 144 11.93 -19.10 0.68
N VAL A 145 12.54 -19.21 -0.50
CA VAL A 145 12.13 -18.47 -1.71
C VAL A 145 10.77 -18.98 -2.22
N ALA A 146 10.50 -20.27 -2.19
CA ALA A 146 9.20 -20.82 -2.56
C ALA A 146 8.06 -20.25 -1.69
N ARG A 147 8.31 -20.08 -0.39
CA ARG A 147 7.36 -19.42 0.52
C ARG A 147 7.15 -17.96 0.14
N ALA A 148 8.21 -17.25 -0.25
CA ALA A 148 8.09 -15.88 -0.75
C ALA A 148 7.19 -15.79 -1.99
N PHE A 149 7.35 -16.70 -2.95
CA PHE A 149 6.48 -16.76 -4.13
C PHE A 149 5.03 -17.09 -3.80
N VAL A 150 4.78 -17.97 -2.83
CA VAL A 150 3.43 -18.23 -2.33
C VAL A 150 2.83 -16.98 -1.71
N GLN A 151 3.61 -16.22 -0.92
CA GLN A 151 3.17 -14.98 -0.32
C GLN A 151 2.78 -13.93 -1.37
N LEU A 152 3.58 -13.81 -2.44
CA LEU A 152 3.25 -12.96 -3.60
C LEU A 152 1.95 -13.41 -4.28
N ARG A 153 1.80 -14.72 -4.53
CA ARG A 153 0.65 -15.28 -5.26
C ARG A 153 -0.66 -15.18 -4.50
N GLN A 154 -0.63 -15.27 -3.17
CA GLN A 154 -1.84 -15.19 -2.33
C GLN A 154 -2.34 -13.74 -2.15
N GLY A 155 -1.61 -12.72 -2.63
CA GLY A 155 -2.04 -11.32 -2.55
C GLY A 155 -1.95 -10.71 -1.13
N ASP A 156 -1.39 -11.46 -0.18
CA ASP A 156 -1.19 -11.04 1.20
C ASP A 156 -0.22 -9.85 1.32
N VAL A 157 0.69 -9.71 0.36
CA VAL A 157 1.60 -8.57 0.29
C VAL A 157 0.82 -7.29 -0.02
N PHE A 158 -0.21 -7.35 -0.88
CA PHE A 158 -1.04 -6.18 -1.18
C PHE A 158 -1.87 -5.72 0.02
N SER A 159 -2.52 -6.63 0.75
CA SER A 159 -3.36 -6.27 1.90
C SER A 159 -2.55 -5.71 3.06
N ALA A 160 -1.39 -6.31 3.35
CA ALA A 160 -0.45 -5.82 4.37
C ALA A 160 0.17 -4.48 3.95
N THR A 161 0.67 -4.35 2.72
CA THR A 161 1.23 -3.08 2.20
C THR A 161 0.16 -1.98 2.14
N MET A 162 -1.08 -2.29 1.76
CA MET A 162 -2.19 -1.33 1.73
C MET A 162 -2.63 -0.89 3.13
N GLY A 163 -2.57 -1.77 4.14
CA GLY A 163 -2.81 -1.40 5.53
C GLY A 163 -1.84 -0.31 6.02
N ILE A 164 -0.54 -0.49 5.75
CA ILE A 164 0.50 0.50 6.05
C ILE A 164 0.27 1.81 5.27
N ARG A 165 -0.19 1.72 4.01
CA ARG A 165 -0.50 2.87 3.15
C ARG A 165 -1.61 3.75 3.68
N LEU A 166 -2.67 3.14 4.21
CA LEU A 166 -3.80 3.86 4.78
C LEU A 166 -3.44 4.51 6.12
N GLU A 167 -2.48 3.95 6.87
CA GLU A 167 -1.98 4.51 8.13
C GLU A 167 -1.00 5.69 7.93
N ALA A 168 -0.31 5.77 6.80
CA ALA A 168 0.65 6.83 6.48
C ALA A 168 0.00 8.17 6.08
N ALA A 169 -1.29 8.18 5.71
CA ALA A 169 -2.01 9.42 5.43
C ALA A 169 -2.56 10.05 6.74
N PRO A 170 -2.24 11.32 7.05
CA PRO A 170 -2.62 11.92 8.34
C PRO A 170 -4.13 12.08 8.52
N ALA A 171 -4.88 12.25 7.42
CA ALA A 171 -6.34 12.40 7.44
C ALA A 171 -7.09 11.09 7.75
N THR A 172 -6.52 9.94 7.36
CA THR A 172 -7.13 8.61 7.59
C THR A 172 -6.83 8.07 8.98
N ARG A 173 -5.76 8.50 9.67
CA ARG A 173 -5.49 8.11 11.07
C ARG A 173 -6.62 8.47 12.05
N ILE A 174 -7.27 9.61 11.85
CA ILE A 174 -8.41 10.07 12.67
C ILE A 174 -9.68 9.30 12.32
N PHE A 175 -9.87 8.97 11.04
CA PHE A 175 -11.03 8.21 10.57
C PHE A 175 -10.94 6.72 10.93
N ALA A 176 -9.74 6.13 10.82
CA ALA A 176 -9.45 4.74 11.18
C ALA A 176 -9.54 4.50 12.69
N SER A 177 -9.16 5.49 13.52
CA SER A 177 -9.33 5.42 14.98
C SER A 177 -10.80 5.52 15.40
N MET A 178 -11.64 6.23 14.64
CA MET A 178 -13.10 6.26 14.84
C MET A 178 -13.80 4.98 14.36
N LEU A 179 -13.37 4.39 13.24
CA LEU A 179 -14.01 3.22 12.63
C LEU A 179 -13.57 1.87 13.23
N GLY A 180 -12.79 1.89 14.31
CA GLY A 180 -12.42 0.67 15.02
C GLY A 180 -11.81 -0.40 14.11
N HIS A 181 -10.99 -0.01 13.12
CA HIS A 181 -10.25 -0.96 12.30
C HIS A 181 -9.14 -1.60 13.15
N ARG A 182 -9.53 -2.50 14.04
CA ARG A 182 -8.65 -3.55 14.52
C ARG A 182 -8.51 -4.50 13.35
N SER A 183 -7.38 -4.47 12.64
CA SER A 183 -6.97 -5.59 11.77
C SER A 183 -6.57 -6.80 12.64
N ASN A 184 -7.49 -7.19 13.52
CA ASN A 184 -7.48 -8.42 14.30
C ASN A 184 -8.02 -9.54 13.41
N LEU A 185 -7.16 -9.98 12.51
CA LEU A 185 -7.17 -11.34 12.00
C LEU A 185 -5.73 -11.84 12.21
N GLU A 186 -5.31 -11.91 13.48
CA GLU A 186 -4.22 -12.78 13.89
C GLU A 186 -4.76 -14.20 13.79
N ASP A 187 -4.81 -14.72 12.56
CA ASP A 187 -4.97 -16.15 12.35
C ASP A 187 -3.61 -16.79 12.69
N PRO A 188 -3.49 -17.49 13.83
CA PRO A 188 -2.23 -18.08 14.27
C PRO A 188 -1.68 -19.08 13.25
N ASP A 189 -2.58 -19.66 12.44
CA ASP A 189 -2.25 -20.71 11.48
C ASP A 189 -1.91 -20.16 10.09
N ARG A 190 -2.03 -18.84 9.86
CA ARG A 190 -1.74 -18.24 8.56
C ARG A 190 -0.35 -18.61 8.05
N ASP A 191 0.67 -18.46 8.88
CA ASP A 191 2.04 -18.75 8.47
C ASP A 191 2.23 -20.25 8.19
N VAL A 192 1.54 -21.11 8.91
CA VAL A 192 1.51 -22.55 8.65
C VAL A 192 0.85 -22.86 7.30
N LEU A 193 -0.23 -22.16 6.94
CA LEU A 193 -0.90 -22.32 5.64
C LEU A 193 -0.03 -21.85 4.46
N LEU A 194 0.68 -20.73 4.65
CA LEU A 194 1.67 -20.24 3.69
C LEU A 194 2.81 -21.25 3.52
N ASP A 195 3.33 -21.78 4.63
CA ASP A 195 4.42 -22.76 4.64
C ASP A 195 3.99 -24.06 3.95
N ARG A 196 2.79 -24.57 4.23
CA ARG A 196 2.22 -25.75 3.55
C ARG A 196 2.14 -25.54 2.05
N SER A 197 1.63 -24.39 1.62
CA SER A 197 1.53 -24.05 0.20
C SER A 197 2.91 -23.96 -0.47
N ALA A 198 3.92 -23.48 0.26
CA ALA A 198 5.30 -23.43 -0.21
C ALA A 198 5.91 -24.82 -0.37
N VAL A 199 5.67 -25.70 0.59
CA VAL A 199 6.06 -27.11 0.52
C VAL A 199 5.37 -27.82 -0.64
N MET A 200 4.11 -27.51 -0.94
CA MET A 200 3.43 -28.05 -2.12
C MET A 200 4.02 -27.54 -3.44
N LEU A 201 4.59 -26.33 -3.45
CA LEU A 201 5.27 -25.77 -4.62
C LEU A 201 6.59 -26.49 -4.92
N THR A 202 7.40 -26.76 -3.89
CA THR A 202 8.69 -27.48 -4.03
C THR A 202 8.54 -28.99 -4.01
N ARG A 203 7.43 -29.50 -3.47
CA ARG A 203 7.20 -30.91 -3.09
C ARG A 203 8.30 -31.46 -2.17
N TYR A 204 8.91 -30.60 -1.37
CA TYR A 204 10.03 -30.97 -0.50
C TYR A 204 9.97 -30.28 0.87
N PRO A 205 9.22 -30.85 1.84
CA PRO A 205 9.09 -30.29 3.19
C PRO A 205 10.41 -30.01 3.91
N PRO A 206 11.45 -30.89 3.84
CA PRO A 206 12.68 -30.67 4.59
C PRO A 206 13.43 -29.38 4.24
N GLY A 207 13.24 -28.84 3.02
CA GLY A 207 13.86 -27.58 2.62
C GLY A 207 13.40 -26.40 3.48
N LEU A 208 12.09 -26.19 3.56
CA LEU A 208 11.55 -25.08 4.36
C LEU A 208 11.74 -25.33 5.87
N VAL A 209 11.60 -26.57 6.35
CA VAL A 209 11.87 -26.92 7.75
C VAL A 209 13.33 -26.62 8.13
N GLY A 210 14.28 -26.94 7.25
CA GLY A 210 15.70 -26.64 7.45
C GLY A 210 15.94 -25.13 7.52
N ALA A 211 15.35 -24.36 6.58
CA ALA A 211 15.46 -22.90 6.56
C ALA A 211 14.97 -22.26 7.87
N LEU A 212 13.78 -22.65 8.36
CA LEU A 212 13.24 -22.18 9.63
C LEU A 212 14.12 -22.59 10.82
N GLY A 213 14.70 -23.79 10.77
CA GLY A 213 15.66 -24.26 11.78
C GLY A 213 16.96 -23.46 11.80
N VAL A 214 17.44 -22.96 10.66
CA VAL A 214 18.59 -22.04 10.60
C VAL A 214 18.21 -20.68 11.18
N CYS A 215 17.04 -20.13 10.82
CA CYS A 215 16.53 -18.88 11.40
C CYS A 215 16.45 -18.95 12.93
N LEU A 216 15.94 -20.06 13.48
CA LEU A 216 15.82 -20.28 14.91
C LEU A 216 17.20 -20.35 15.61
N ARG A 217 18.17 -21.02 14.98
CA ARG A 217 19.48 -21.29 15.58
C ARG A 217 20.45 -20.11 15.52
N VAL A 218 20.47 -19.41 14.38
CA VAL A 218 21.41 -18.31 14.12
C VAL A 218 20.84 -16.97 14.58
N GLY A 219 19.51 -16.80 14.48
CA GLY A 219 18.81 -15.57 14.79
C GLY A 219 18.33 -14.85 13.53
N SER A 220 17.10 -14.35 13.59
CA SER A 220 16.36 -13.74 12.49
C SER A 220 15.93 -12.30 12.76
N MET A 221 16.28 -11.75 13.93
CA MET A 221 15.95 -10.38 14.29
C MET A 221 16.73 -9.40 13.41
N VAL A 222 16.06 -8.36 12.89
CA VAL A 222 16.67 -7.35 12.02
C VAL A 222 16.45 -5.97 12.61
N SER A 223 17.52 -5.21 12.79
CA SER A 223 17.49 -3.87 13.41
C SER A 223 16.62 -2.87 12.64
N ALA A 224 16.51 -3.04 11.32
CA ALA A 224 15.66 -2.23 10.44
C ALA A 224 14.18 -2.69 10.43
N GLY A 225 13.80 -3.67 11.25
CA GLY A 225 12.42 -4.15 11.37
C GLY A 225 11.48 -3.09 11.94
N SER A 226 10.33 -2.89 11.28
CA SER A 226 9.22 -2.08 11.80
C SER A 226 8.05 -3.00 12.20
N PRO A 227 7.28 -2.68 13.26
CA PRO A 227 6.09 -3.45 13.64
C PRO A 227 5.11 -3.67 12.48
N SER A 228 4.99 -2.67 11.61
CA SER A 228 4.14 -2.71 10.43
C SER A 228 4.58 -3.74 9.38
N LEU A 229 5.88 -4.06 9.33
CA LEU A 229 6.45 -4.97 8.33
C LEU A 229 6.55 -6.42 8.82
N ARG A 230 6.29 -6.70 10.12
CA ARG A 230 6.54 -8.04 10.73
C ARG A 230 5.97 -9.21 9.91
N ARG A 231 4.78 -9.03 9.32
CA ARG A 231 4.06 -10.07 8.55
C ARG A 231 4.61 -10.33 7.14
N LEU A 232 5.48 -9.44 6.67
CA LEU A 232 6.13 -9.53 5.37
C LEU A 232 7.46 -10.30 5.44
N TRP A 233 8.02 -10.44 6.65
CA TRP A 233 9.22 -11.24 6.86
C TRP A 233 8.88 -12.73 6.94
N LEU A 234 9.85 -13.56 6.57
CA LEU A 234 9.81 -15.01 6.74
C LEU A 234 9.67 -15.39 8.23
N VAL A 235 10.38 -14.64 9.07
CA VAL A 235 10.34 -14.73 10.53
C VAL A 235 10.22 -13.33 11.10
N ASP A 236 9.47 -13.19 12.19
CA ASP A 236 9.29 -11.92 12.87
C ASP A 236 10.63 -11.24 13.20
N PRO A 237 10.93 -10.05 12.63
CA PRO A 237 12.22 -9.39 12.79
C PRO A 237 12.41 -8.76 14.17
N LEU A 238 11.36 -8.67 15.01
CA LEU A 238 11.39 -8.00 16.31
C LEU A 238 11.39 -8.95 17.49
N THR A 239 10.70 -10.10 17.36
CA THR A 239 10.65 -11.09 18.45
C THR A 239 11.38 -12.38 18.12
N ALA A 240 11.49 -12.73 16.84
CA ALA A 240 11.99 -14.04 16.40
C ALA A 240 11.40 -15.20 17.23
N ASP A 241 10.08 -15.18 17.41
CA ASP A 241 9.37 -16.07 18.33
C ASP A 241 9.70 -17.56 18.09
N ALA A 242 10.43 -18.14 19.04
CA ALA A 242 10.94 -19.49 18.97
C ALA A 242 9.83 -20.55 19.03
N ASP A 243 8.77 -20.29 19.80
CA ASP A 243 7.65 -21.22 19.95
C ASP A 243 6.83 -21.25 18.65
N ALA A 244 6.58 -20.08 18.06
CA ALA A 244 5.91 -19.97 16.76
C ALA A 244 6.71 -20.68 15.65
N LEU A 245 8.03 -20.52 15.61
CA LEU A 245 8.89 -21.21 14.65
C LEU A 245 8.87 -22.73 14.83
N THR A 246 8.96 -23.19 16.08
CA THR A 246 8.93 -24.61 16.41
C THR A 246 7.61 -25.24 15.99
N HIS A 247 6.49 -24.55 16.28
CA HIS A 247 5.16 -24.97 15.87
C HIS A 247 5.04 -25.10 14.34
N ARG A 248 5.52 -24.11 13.57
CA ARG A 248 5.54 -24.15 12.11
C ARG A 248 6.35 -25.34 11.59
N MET A 249 7.54 -25.57 12.15
CA MET A 249 8.39 -26.70 11.76
C MET A 249 7.74 -28.05 12.05
N GLU A 250 7.07 -28.20 13.19
CA GLU A 250 6.32 -29.42 13.53
C GLU A 250 5.15 -29.66 12.58
N ALA A 251 4.39 -28.61 12.26
CA ALA A 251 3.26 -28.71 11.34
C ALA A 251 3.66 -29.16 9.93
N LEU A 252 4.88 -28.81 9.49
CA LEU A 252 5.44 -29.22 8.20
C LEU A 252 6.01 -30.64 8.18
N ARG A 253 6.47 -31.15 9.32
CA ARG A 253 6.99 -32.54 9.43
C ARG A 253 5.90 -33.61 9.30
N LEU A 254 4.63 -33.19 9.35
CA LEU A 254 3.47 -34.05 9.18
C LEU A 254 3.01 -34.21 7.72
N LEU A 255 3.66 -33.53 6.78
CA LEU A 255 3.42 -33.61 5.33
C LEU A 255 4.34 -34.65 4.68
#